data_AF-A0A395YMT7-F1
#
_entry.id   AF-A0A395YMT7-F1
#
_cell.length_a   1.000
_cell.length_b   1.000
_cell.length_c   1.000
_cell.angle_alpha   90.00
_cell.angle_beta   90.00
_cell.angle_gamma   90.00
#
_symmetry.space_group_name_H-M   'P 1'
#
loop_
_entity.id
_entity.type
_entity.pdbx_description
1 polymer ?
#
loop_
_entity_poly.entity_id
_entity_poly.type
_entity_poly.pdbx_seq_one_letter_code
_entity_poly.pdbx_strand_id
1 'polypeptide(L)'
;MNYIELLNQFYEFIQCSQVSNNAQLLYYTLLAINNKCSWSDWFSRTNVNISGMMGISEKALIRARAELKQIGLIDFIPSKKRGECTKYSILYPTKDSTKGGTNESTNGSTNAVQTTVQSSDINKLKLNN
;
A
#
# COMPACT_ATOMS: atom_id res chain seq x y z
N MET A 1 -5.90 -8.71 -21.55
CA MET A 1 -6.09 -9.22 -20.17
C MET A 1 -7.42 -9.96 -20.13
N ASN A 2 -7.48 -11.16 -19.54
CA ASN A 2 -8.69 -11.97 -19.52
C ASN A 2 -9.36 -11.92 -18.13
N TYR A 3 -10.59 -11.40 -18.06
CA TYR A 3 -11.31 -11.23 -16.80
C TYR A 3 -11.52 -12.55 -16.06
N ILE A 4 -11.88 -13.63 -16.78
CA ILE A 4 -12.21 -14.90 -16.15
C ILE A 4 -10.97 -15.58 -15.56
N GLU A 5 -9.82 -15.46 -16.23
CA GLU A 5 -8.56 -15.99 -15.74
C GLU A 5 -8.13 -15.31 -14.44
N LEU A 6 -8.30 -13.98 -14.35
CA LEU A 6 -8.00 -13.23 -13.13
C LEU A 6 -8.93 -13.58 -11.97
N LEU A 7 -10.21 -13.78 -12.25
CA LEU A 7 -11.16 -14.24 -11.23
C LEU A 7 -10.77 -15.61 -10.69
N ASN A 8 -10.45 -16.55 -11.58
CA ASN A 8 -10.01 -17.89 -11.19
C ASN A 8 -8.70 -17.84 -10.40
N GLN A 9 -7.72 -17.04 -10.85
CA GLN A 9 -6.45 -16.89 -10.15
C GLN A 9 -6.64 -16.32 -8.74
N PHE A 10 -7.52 -15.33 -8.58
CA PHE A 10 -7.81 -14.78 -7.28
C PHE A 10 -8.58 -15.77 -6.39
N TYR A 11 -9.49 -16.55 -6.97
CA TYR A 11 -10.20 -17.61 -6.24
C TYR A 11 -9.23 -18.69 -5.71
N GLU A 12 -8.24 -19.09 -6.49
CA GLU A 12 -7.17 -19.98 -6.00
C GLU A 12 -6.31 -19.32 -4.92
N PHE A 13 -6.01 -18.02 -5.08
CA PHE A 13 -5.22 -17.26 -4.10
C PHE A 13 -5.87 -17.21 -2.71
N ILE A 14 -7.18 -16.98 -2.62
CA ILE A 14 -7.91 -16.90 -1.34
C ILE A 14 -8.05 -18.27 -0.64
N GLN A 15 -7.94 -19.38 -1.36
CA GLN A 15 -7.94 -20.72 -0.74
C GLN A 15 -6.64 -20.98 0.04
N CYS A 16 -5.54 -20.35 -0.39
CA CYS A 16 -4.20 -20.54 0.20
C CYS A 16 -3.75 -19.38 1.09
N SER A 17 -4.54 -18.31 1.23
CA SER A 17 -4.16 -17.10 1.97
C SER A 17 -5.30 -16.55 2.82
N GLN A 18 -4.95 -15.84 3.89
CA GLN A 18 -5.93 -15.15 4.74
C GLN A 18 -6.19 -13.75 4.18
N VAL A 19 -7.29 -13.60 3.44
CA VAL A 19 -7.78 -12.30 2.95
C VAL A 19 -9.13 -12.02 3.60
N SER A 20 -9.32 -10.84 4.18
CA SER A 20 -10.59 -10.46 4.81
C SER A 20 -11.72 -10.35 3.79
N ASN A 21 -12.96 -10.61 4.23
CA ASN A 21 -14.13 -10.54 3.34
C ASN A 21 -14.27 -9.19 2.62
N ASN A 22 -13.94 -8.08 3.29
CA ASN A 22 -14.00 -6.75 2.69
C ASN A 22 -12.88 -6.54 1.65
N ALA A 23 -11.68 -7.09 1.89
CA ALA A 23 -10.59 -7.06 0.93
C ALA A 23 -10.90 -7.94 -0.29
N GLN A 24 -11.48 -9.12 -0.11
CA GLN A 24 -11.95 -9.97 -1.21
C GLN A 24 -13.00 -9.24 -2.06
N LEU A 25 -14.03 -8.69 -1.41
CA LEU A 25 -15.08 -7.92 -2.10
C LEU A 25 -14.49 -6.71 -2.85
N LEU A 26 -13.53 -6.01 -2.26
CA LEU A 26 -12.86 -4.87 -2.88
C LEU A 26 -12.11 -5.31 -4.15
N TYR A 27 -11.36 -6.40 -4.08
CA TYR A 27 -10.59 -6.89 -5.23
C TYR A 27 -11.50 -7.29 -6.40
N TYR A 28 -12.56 -8.05 -6.14
CA TYR A 28 -13.57 -8.39 -7.16
C TYR A 28 -14.21 -7.14 -7.78
N THR A 29 -14.54 -6.14 -6.95
CA THR A 29 -15.11 -4.86 -7.40
C THR A 29 -14.13 -4.10 -8.29
N LEU A 30 -12.86 -4.01 -7.89
CA LEU A 30 -11.81 -3.33 -8.66
C LEU A 30 -11.51 -4.05 -9.99
N LEU A 31 -11.52 -5.38 -10.03
CA LEU A 31 -11.40 -6.15 -11.28
C LEU A 31 -12.55 -5.85 -12.25
N ALA A 32 -13.79 -5.87 -11.76
CA ALA A 32 -14.96 -5.56 -12.59
C ALA A 32 -14.92 -4.12 -13.13
N ILE A 33 -14.43 -3.18 -12.32
CA ILE A 33 -14.22 -1.79 -12.73
C ILE A 33 -13.13 -1.70 -13.80
N ASN A 34 -11.97 -2.33 -13.61
CA ASN A 34 -10.87 -2.27 -14.56
C ASN A 34 -11.23 -2.93 -15.90
N ASN A 35 -11.99 -4.04 -15.87
CA ASN A 35 -12.53 -4.67 -17.07
C ASN A 35 -13.40 -3.68 -17.89
N LYS A 36 -14.24 -2.88 -17.22
CA LYS A 36 -15.02 -1.81 -17.88
C LYS A 36 -14.16 -0.64 -18.37
N CYS A 37 -12.97 -0.47 -17.82
CA CYS A 37 -11.99 0.53 -18.23
C CYS A 37 -10.99 -0.01 -19.27
N SER A 38 -11.31 -1.13 -19.94
CA SER A 38 -10.48 -1.75 -20.96
C SER A 38 -9.06 -2.08 -20.48
N TRP A 39 -8.92 -2.49 -19.22
CA TRP A 39 -7.65 -2.93 -18.62
C TRP A 39 -6.58 -1.84 -18.58
N SER A 40 -6.95 -0.67 -18.08
CA SER A 40 -6.00 0.40 -17.87
C SER A 40 -5.02 0.07 -16.74
N ASP A 41 -3.76 0.45 -16.92
CA ASP A 41 -2.72 0.33 -15.88
C ASP A 41 -3.12 1.09 -14.61
N TRP A 42 -3.78 2.24 -14.78
CA TRP A 42 -4.25 3.09 -13.70
C TRP A 42 -5.67 3.58 -13.97
N PHE A 43 -6.61 3.23 -13.09
CA PHE A 43 -7.99 3.71 -13.15
C PHE A 43 -8.38 4.45 -11.89
N SER A 44 -9.32 5.39 -12.02
CA SER A 44 -9.68 6.34 -10.97
C SER A 44 -11.11 6.13 -10.48
N ARG A 45 -11.31 6.09 -9.16
CA ARG A 45 -12.64 6.03 -8.52
C ARG A 45 -12.66 6.77 -7.20
N THR A 46 -13.80 7.35 -6.85
CA THR A 46 -13.98 8.02 -5.55
C THR A 46 -14.26 6.98 -4.45
N ASN A 47 -13.83 7.27 -3.22
CA ASN A 47 -14.11 6.39 -2.07
C ASN A 47 -15.61 6.23 -1.84
N VAL A 48 -16.41 7.29 -2.06
CA VAL A 48 -17.87 7.26 -1.91
C VAL A 48 -18.50 6.28 -2.90
N ASN A 49 -18.05 6.29 -4.16
CA ASN A 49 -18.56 5.39 -5.18
C ASN A 49 -18.23 3.92 -4.85
N ILE A 50 -16.97 3.61 -4.52
CA ILE A 50 -16.57 2.24 -4.17
C ILE A 50 -17.27 1.77 -2.89
N SER A 51 -17.30 2.60 -1.85
CA SER A 51 -17.96 2.26 -0.58
C SER A 51 -19.46 2.00 -0.78
N GLY A 52 -20.12 2.80 -1.63
CA GLY A 52 -21.51 2.61 -2.01
C GLY A 52 -21.75 1.32 -2.80
N MET A 53 -20.88 0.99 -3.76
CA MET A 53 -20.96 -0.28 -4.51
C MET A 53 -20.79 -1.51 -3.61
N MET A 54 -19.90 -1.41 -2.62
CA MET A 54 -19.61 -2.49 -1.68
C MET A 54 -20.61 -2.56 -0.50
N GLY A 55 -21.38 -1.50 -0.25
CA GLY A 55 -22.26 -1.41 0.92
C GLY A 55 -21.51 -1.34 2.26
N ILE A 56 -20.28 -0.80 2.28
CA ILE A 56 -19.46 -0.71 3.49
C ILE A 56 -19.11 0.73 3.85
N SER A 57 -18.67 0.95 5.10
CA SER A 57 -18.15 2.26 5.50
C SER A 57 -16.82 2.58 4.82
N GLU A 58 -16.54 3.87 4.61
CA GLU A 58 -15.26 4.32 4.06
C GLU A 58 -14.06 3.87 4.92
N LYS A 59 -14.23 3.78 6.24
CA LYS A 59 -13.21 3.24 7.15
C LYS A 59 -12.92 1.76 6.88
N ALA A 60 -13.95 0.96 6.60
CA ALA A 60 -13.78 -0.44 6.22
C ALA A 60 -13.10 -0.57 4.84
N LEU A 61 -13.47 0.29 3.88
CA LEU A 61 -12.80 0.37 2.58
C LEU A 61 -11.31 0.68 2.71
N ILE A 62 -10.95 1.67 3.54
CA ILE A 62 -9.54 2.05 3.76
C ILE A 62 -8.73 0.87 4.31
N ARG A 63 -9.30 0.11 5.27
CA ARG A 63 -8.65 -1.09 5.82
C ARG A 63 -8.47 -2.18 4.78
N ALA A 64 -9.53 -2.52 4.06
CA ALA A 64 -9.50 -3.51 2.97
C ALA A 64 -8.46 -3.14 1.89
N ARG A 65 -8.38 -1.86 1.53
CA ARG A 65 -7.41 -1.34 0.56
C ARG A 65 -5.97 -1.46 1.06
N ALA A 66 -5.71 -1.13 2.32
CA ALA A 66 -4.39 -1.27 2.92
C ALA A 66 -3.95 -2.74 2.96
N GLU A 67 -4.86 -3.64 3.31
CA GLU A 67 -4.63 -5.09 3.30
C GLU A 67 -4.26 -5.60 1.90
N LEU A 68 -5.06 -5.29 0.87
CA LEU A 68 -4.74 -5.72 -0.50
C LEU A 68 -3.40 -5.17 -1.00
N LYS A 69 -3.02 -3.95 -0.60
CA LYS A 69 -1.70 -3.39 -0.93
C LYS A 69 -0.57 -4.12 -0.22
N GLN A 70 -0.74 -4.45 1.06
CA GLN A 70 0.25 -5.21 1.82
C GLN A 70 0.46 -6.61 1.25
N ILE A 71 -0.60 -7.25 0.78
CA ILE A 71 -0.55 -8.57 0.12
C ILE A 71 0.08 -8.47 -1.28
N GLY A 72 0.11 -7.28 -1.87
CA GLY A 72 0.66 -7.06 -3.21
C GLY A 72 -0.32 -7.38 -4.34
N LEU A 73 -1.63 -7.34 -4.07
CA LEU A 73 -2.67 -7.56 -5.09
C LEU A 73 -3.07 -6.27 -5.82
N ILE A 74 -2.87 -5.11 -5.19
CA ILE A 74 -3.13 -3.80 -5.80
C ILE A 74 -2.06 -2.81 -5.40
N ASP A 75 -1.93 -1.76 -6.21
CA ASP A 75 -1.36 -0.49 -5.76
C ASP A 75 -2.41 0.62 -5.84
N PHE A 76 -2.22 1.67 -5.06
CA PHE A 76 -3.10 2.84 -5.07
C PHE A 76 -2.38 4.13 -4.69
N ILE A 77 -2.86 5.23 -5.28
CA ILE A 77 -2.48 6.60 -4.93
C ILE A 77 -3.69 7.26 -4.28
N PRO A 78 -3.69 7.48 -2.95
CA PRO A 78 -4.81 8.07 -2.24
C PRO A 78 -5.05 9.51 -2.70
N SER A 79 -6.32 9.91 -2.74
CA SER A 79 -6.67 11.31 -2.92
C SER A 79 -6.30 12.14 -1.70
N LYS A 80 -5.98 13.43 -1.90
CA LYS A 80 -5.63 14.35 -0.81
C LYS A 80 -6.87 14.98 -0.17
N LYS A 81 -7.98 15.05 -0.91
CA LYS A 81 -9.25 15.63 -0.44
C LYS A 81 -10.41 14.63 -0.55
N ARG A 82 -11.43 14.85 0.29
CA ARG A 82 -12.70 14.12 0.22
C ARG A 82 -13.41 14.46 -1.10
N GLY A 83 -13.93 13.45 -1.79
CA GLY A 83 -14.62 13.62 -3.07
C GLY A 83 -13.72 13.53 -4.31
N GLU A 84 -12.40 13.60 -4.14
CA GLU A 84 -11.45 13.33 -5.21
C GLU A 84 -11.29 11.82 -5.45
N CYS A 85 -10.81 11.48 -6.65
CA CYS A 85 -10.59 10.10 -7.03
C CYS A 85 -9.28 9.55 -6.47
N THR A 86 -9.33 8.34 -5.90
CA THR A 86 -8.15 7.51 -5.68
C THR A 86 -7.81 6.80 -6.99
N LYS A 87 -6.52 6.74 -7.34
CA LYS A 87 -6.03 5.94 -8.48
C LYS A 87 -5.66 4.55 -8.00
N TYR A 88 -5.97 3.54 -8.81
CA TYR A 88 -5.74 2.14 -8.52
C TYR A 88 -5.01 1.48 -9.69
N SER A 89 -4.14 0.53 -9.37
CA SER A 89 -3.54 -0.42 -10.30
C SER A 89 -3.75 -1.83 -9.77
N ILE A 90 -4.16 -2.76 -10.64
CA ILE A 90 -4.22 -4.18 -10.27
C ILE A 90 -2.84 -4.76 -10.46
N LEU A 91 -2.27 -5.33 -9.40
CA LEU A 91 -1.00 -6.03 -9.48
C LEU A 91 -1.31 -7.49 -9.80
N TYR A 92 -0.73 -7.96 -10.89
CA TYR A 92 -0.88 -9.34 -11.32
C TYR A 92 0.17 -10.17 -10.57
N PRO A 93 -0.20 -11.28 -9.92
CA PRO A 93 0.77 -12.27 -9.51
C PRO A 93 1.32 -12.89 -10.80
N THR A 94 2.35 -12.27 -11.37
CA THR A 94 3.19 -12.96 -12.33
C THR A 94 3.80 -14.14 -11.59
N LYS A 95 3.87 -15.29 -12.26
CA LYS A 95 4.41 -16.54 -11.70
C LYS A 95 5.85 -16.40 -11.17
N ASP A 96 6.49 -15.25 -11.41
CA ASP A 96 7.86 -14.90 -11.04
C ASP A 96 7.99 -13.93 -9.85
N SER A 97 6.91 -13.45 -9.22
CA SER A 97 7.02 -12.59 -8.03
C SER A 97 7.29 -13.39 -6.75
N THR A 98 8.47 -14.00 -6.70
CA THR A 98 9.10 -14.38 -5.43
C THR A 98 9.88 -13.16 -4.91
N LYS A 99 9.66 -12.82 -3.63
CA LYS A 99 10.46 -11.96 -2.73
C LYS A 99 10.08 -10.48 -2.64
N GLY A 100 9.78 -10.03 -1.41
CA GLY A 100 9.94 -8.63 -1.02
C GLY A 100 9.05 -8.10 0.10
N GLY A 101 8.70 -8.88 1.12
CA GLY A 101 8.10 -8.31 2.34
C GLY A 101 9.15 -7.56 3.16
N THR A 102 9.34 -6.26 2.91
CA THR A 102 10.08 -5.38 3.82
C THR A 102 9.10 -4.86 4.88
N ASN A 103 9.25 -5.36 6.11
CA ASN A 103 8.65 -4.78 7.29
C ASN A 103 9.38 -3.47 7.61
N GLU A 104 8.83 -2.32 7.22
CA GLU A 104 9.25 -1.04 7.80
C GLU A 104 8.47 -0.77 9.08
N SER A 105 9.08 -1.15 10.20
CA SER A 105 8.77 -0.57 11.51
C SER A 105 9.28 0.88 11.52
N THR A 106 8.37 1.84 11.47
CA THR A 106 8.67 3.25 11.72
C THR A 106 8.99 3.44 13.21
N ASN A 107 10.26 3.34 13.59
CA ASN A 107 10.73 3.88 14.86
C ASN A 107 11.04 5.36 14.67
N GLY A 108 10.19 6.20 15.22
CA GLY A 108 10.39 7.64 15.28
C GLY A 108 11.49 8.02 16.27
N SER A 109 12.17 9.11 15.93
CA SER A 109 12.81 10.10 16.80
C SER A 109 14.27 10.32 16.46
N THR A 110 14.55 11.45 15.81
CA THR A 110 15.73 12.28 16.12
C THR A 110 15.42 13.73 15.75
N ASN A 111 15.22 14.56 16.78
CA ASN A 111 15.29 16.01 16.66
C ASN A 111 16.76 16.42 16.46
N ALA A 112 17.05 17.09 15.35
CA ALA A 112 18.35 17.67 15.08
C ALA A 112 18.48 19.02 15.82
N VAL A 113 19.50 19.16 16.67
CA VAL A 113 20.00 20.44 17.15
C VAL A 113 21.49 20.53 16.81
N GLN A 114 21.83 21.60 16.11
CA GLN A 114 23.16 21.99 15.66
C GLN A 114 24.07 22.34 16.84
N THR A 115 25.32 21.87 16.81
CA THR A 115 26.46 22.67 17.27
C THR A 115 27.70 22.34 16.46
N THR A 116 28.16 23.31 15.66
CA THR A 116 29.48 23.37 15.04
C THR A 116 30.45 24.06 15.99
N VAL A 117 31.55 23.42 16.39
CA VAL A 117 32.79 24.17 16.70
C VAL A 117 34.01 23.31 16.34
N GLN A 118 34.84 23.87 15.46
CA GLN A 118 36.11 23.32 15.00
C GLN A 118 37.23 23.47 16.03
N SER A 119 38.25 22.62 15.86
CA SER A 119 39.52 22.51 16.56
C SER A 119 40.23 23.80 16.97
N SER A 120 40.96 23.74 18.08
CA SER A 120 42.34 24.25 18.13
C SER A 120 43.16 23.54 19.21
N ASP A 121 44.41 23.31 18.83
CA ASP A 121 45.49 22.60 19.50
C ASP A 121 45.88 23.11 20.91
N ILE A 122 46.67 22.29 21.61
CA ILE A 122 47.94 22.64 22.31
C ILE A 122 48.09 21.96 23.69
N ASN A 123 49.03 21.02 23.72
CA ASN A 123 49.98 20.62 24.77
C ASN A 123 49.77 21.12 26.22
N LYS A 124 49.82 20.19 27.20
CA LYS A 124 50.94 20.00 28.17
C LYS A 124 50.52 19.19 29.41
N LEU A 125 51.19 18.04 29.58
CA LEU A 125 51.82 17.50 30.79
C LEU A 125 51.51 18.16 32.16
N LYS A 126 51.04 17.34 33.11
CA LYS A 126 51.62 17.00 34.44
C LYS A 126 50.48 16.59 35.40
N LEU A 127 50.40 15.32 35.80
CA LEU A 127 50.95 14.81 37.07
C LEU A 127 50.84 15.82 38.23
N ASN A 128 50.01 15.52 39.22
CA ASN A 128 50.46 15.32 40.61
C ASN A 128 49.32 14.74 41.46
N ASN A 129 49.77 13.86 42.37
CA ASN A 129 49.09 13.15 43.46
C ASN A 129 47.85 13.81 44.08
#